data_AF-A0A349K9I7-F1
#
_entry.id   AF-A0A349K9I7-F1
#
_cell.length_a   1.000
_cell.length_b   1.000
_cell.length_c   1.000
_cell.angle_alpha   90.00
_cell.angle_beta   90.00
_cell.angle_gamma   90.00
#
_symmetry.space_group_name_H-M   'P 1'
#
loop_
_entity.id
_entity.type
_entity.pdbx_description
1 polymer ?
#
loop_
_entity_poly.entity_id
_entity_poly.type
_entity_poly.pdbx_seq_one_letter_code
_entity_poly.pdbx_strand_id
1 'polypeptide(L)'
;MPAYAILGAQWGDEGKGKIIDYLSRRADIVARFSGGNNAGHTVINDLGDFSLHLVPCGIFSDGVMNVIGNGVVVDPDVLIEEMETLKRGGIDVSRSLMVSERAHLIMPYHVMLDTLAERERGDFAIGTTGKGIGPAYSDKTSRTGIRAADLLDLEGLRHRLEEVLPFVNRVLTKVYEVDSVSIDYILDKSRMWKDFLGPLIKPVGRYVNEVLDSGGTVV
;
A
#
# COMPACT_ATOMS: atom_id res chain seq x y z
N MET A 1 8.48 -21.07 16.71
CA MET A 1 8.27 -19.87 15.86
C MET A 1 6.84 -19.88 15.36
N PRO A 2 5.89 -19.30 16.12
CA PRO A 2 4.51 -19.24 15.65
C PRO A 2 4.35 -18.06 14.67
N ALA A 3 4.19 -18.38 13.40
CA ALA A 3 3.65 -17.47 12.41
C ALA A 3 2.19 -17.87 12.14
N TYR A 4 1.26 -16.96 12.38
CA TYR A 4 -0.15 -17.17 12.08
C TYR A 4 -0.48 -16.47 10.77
N ALA A 5 -1.30 -17.10 9.93
CA ALA A 5 -1.79 -16.50 8.70
C ALA A 5 -3.31 -16.43 8.74
N ILE A 6 -3.86 -15.23 8.59
CA ILE A 6 -5.31 -15.00 8.58
C ILE A 6 -5.73 -14.72 7.16
N LEU A 7 -6.51 -15.63 6.59
CA LEU A 7 -6.96 -15.61 5.20
C LEU A 7 -8.48 -15.64 5.12
N GLY A 8 -9.03 -15.00 4.10
CA GLY A 8 -10.46 -15.09 3.78
C GLY A 8 -10.70 -16.38 3.00
N ALA A 9 -11.72 -17.14 3.37
CA ALA A 9 -12.10 -18.37 2.69
C ALA A 9 -13.17 -18.14 1.59
N GLN A 10 -13.62 -16.90 1.42
CA GLN A 10 -14.71 -16.50 0.52
C GLN A 10 -14.25 -15.34 -0.38
N TRP A 11 -15.14 -14.39 -0.67
CA TRP A 11 -14.90 -13.25 -1.57
C TRP A 11 -14.79 -11.92 -0.80
N GLY A 12 -14.14 -11.93 0.36
CA GLY A 12 -13.98 -10.73 1.18
C GLY A 12 -15.03 -10.60 2.29
N ASP A 13 -14.87 -9.54 3.10
CA ASP A 13 -15.76 -9.18 4.21
C ASP A 13 -16.06 -10.26 5.27
N GLU A 14 -15.18 -11.25 5.43
CA GLU A 14 -15.35 -12.35 6.39
C GLU A 14 -15.00 -11.95 7.85
N GLY A 15 -14.86 -10.65 8.14
CA GLY A 15 -14.53 -10.17 9.49
C GLY A 15 -13.08 -10.42 9.94
N LYS A 16 -12.15 -10.63 9.00
CA LYS A 16 -10.72 -10.91 9.28
C LYS A 16 -10.09 -9.91 10.26
N GLY A 17 -10.39 -8.62 10.09
CA GLY A 17 -9.84 -7.56 10.93
C GLY A 17 -10.10 -7.76 12.42
N LYS A 18 -11.27 -8.30 12.80
CA LYS A 18 -11.61 -8.60 14.20
C LYS A 18 -10.74 -9.73 14.78
N ILE A 19 -10.42 -10.73 13.97
CA ILE A 19 -9.55 -11.84 14.39
C ILE A 19 -8.10 -11.35 14.52
N ILE A 20 -7.64 -10.54 13.57
CA ILE A 20 -6.29 -9.98 13.61
C ILE A 20 -6.13 -9.03 14.81
N ASP A 21 -7.11 -8.18 15.13
CA ASP A 21 -7.11 -7.32 16.34
C ASP A 21 -7.02 -8.13 17.64
N TYR A 22 -7.71 -9.27 17.70
CA TYR A 22 -7.61 -10.14 18.87
C TYR A 22 -6.22 -10.78 19.00
N LEU A 23 -5.65 -11.26 17.88
CA LEU A 23 -4.36 -11.93 17.84
C LEU A 23 -3.18 -10.96 18.00
N SER A 24 -3.32 -9.71 17.54
CA SER A 24 -2.26 -8.69 17.59
C SER A 24 -1.80 -8.38 19.00
N ARG A 25 -2.67 -8.52 20.00
CA ARG A 25 -2.37 -8.28 21.43
C ARG A 25 -1.25 -9.16 21.99
N ARG A 26 -0.89 -10.23 21.28
CA ARG A 26 0.18 -11.18 21.66
C ARG A 26 1.23 -11.35 20.56
N ALA A 27 1.20 -10.48 19.55
CA ALA A 27 2.12 -10.53 18.42
C ALA A 27 3.22 -9.48 18.60
N ASP A 28 4.42 -9.78 18.11
CA ASP A 28 5.49 -8.80 17.98
C ASP A 28 5.34 -8.01 16.66
N ILE A 29 4.82 -8.68 15.62
CA ILE A 29 4.57 -8.10 14.30
C ILE A 29 3.17 -8.44 13.81
N VAL A 30 2.49 -7.45 13.22
CA VAL A 30 1.32 -7.67 12.35
C VAL A 30 1.65 -7.24 10.93
N ALA A 31 1.59 -8.17 9.99
CA ALA A 31 2.07 -7.96 8.62
C ALA A 31 0.95 -8.06 7.57
N ARG A 32 0.80 -7.01 6.77
CA ARG A 32 0.04 -7.08 5.52
C ARG A 32 0.95 -7.58 4.40
N PHE A 33 0.59 -8.68 3.74
CA PHE A 33 1.45 -9.33 2.75
C PHE A 33 1.00 -9.16 1.29
N SER A 34 -0.24 -8.76 1.02
CA SER A 34 -0.78 -8.61 -0.35
C SER A 34 -1.92 -7.61 -0.45
N GLY A 35 -2.40 -7.35 -1.67
CA GLY A 35 -3.45 -6.38 -1.98
C GLY A 35 -2.92 -4.94 -1.96
N GLY A 36 -3.82 -4.00 -1.70
CA GLY A 36 -3.52 -2.59 -1.49
C GLY A 36 -4.64 -1.93 -0.69
N ASN A 37 -4.98 -0.69 -1.03
CA ASN A 37 -6.08 0.06 -0.45
C ASN A 37 -7.48 -0.42 -0.90
N ASN A 38 -7.59 -1.53 -1.63
CA ASN A 38 -8.85 -2.20 -1.97
C ASN A 38 -9.40 -3.09 -0.85
N ALA A 39 -8.57 -3.45 0.12
CA ALA A 39 -9.04 -4.04 1.36
C ALA A 39 -9.41 -2.92 2.35
N GLY A 40 -10.34 -3.20 3.27
CA GLY A 40 -10.72 -2.26 4.32
C GLY A 40 -11.18 -3.00 5.56
N HIS A 41 -10.98 -2.39 6.72
CA HIS A 41 -11.64 -2.78 7.96
C HIS A 41 -11.82 -1.55 8.84
N THR A 42 -12.96 -1.49 9.51
CA THR A 42 -13.24 -0.43 10.49
C THR A 42 -12.95 -0.97 11.88
N VAL A 43 -12.13 -0.24 12.63
CA VAL A 43 -11.90 -0.48 14.06
C VAL A 43 -12.62 0.60 14.84
N ILE A 44 -13.46 0.17 15.76
CA ILE A 44 -14.19 1.04 16.70
C ILE A 44 -13.63 0.75 18.08
N ASN A 45 -13.04 1.76 18.72
CA ASN A 45 -12.48 1.66 20.05
C ASN A 45 -12.64 2.98 20.83
N ASP A 46 -12.08 3.05 22.03
CA ASP A 46 -12.21 4.23 22.91
C ASP A 46 -11.56 5.51 22.34
N LEU A 47 -10.72 5.39 21.31
CA LEU A 47 -10.10 6.52 20.60
C LEU A 47 -10.94 7.02 19.41
N GLY A 48 -11.98 6.26 19.00
CA GLY A 48 -12.91 6.60 17.94
C GLY A 48 -13.06 5.51 16.87
N ASP A 49 -13.57 5.95 15.71
CA ASP A 49 -13.85 5.10 14.56
C ASP A 49 -12.77 5.30 13.49
N PHE A 50 -12.04 4.24 13.17
CA PHE A 50 -10.93 4.28 12.22
C PHE A 50 -11.18 3.32 11.07
N SER A 51 -11.31 3.84 9.85
CA SER A 51 -11.38 3.04 8.63
C SER A 51 -9.98 2.88 8.04
N LEU A 52 -9.43 1.67 8.13
CA LEU A 52 -8.05 1.37 7.70
C LEU A 52 -8.06 0.44 6.48
N HIS A 53 -7.27 0.77 5.48
CA HIS A 53 -7.10 0.04 4.23
C HIS A 53 -5.68 -0.49 4.07
N LEU A 54 -4.65 0.33 4.31
CA LEU A 54 -3.25 -0.07 4.14
C LEU A 54 -2.60 -0.39 5.48
N VAL A 55 -2.80 0.47 6.48
CA VAL A 55 -2.26 0.27 7.83
C VAL A 55 -2.79 -1.05 8.42
N PRO A 56 -1.92 -1.97 8.88
CA PRO A 56 -2.35 -3.19 9.56
C PRO A 56 -3.08 -2.88 10.88
N CYS A 57 -4.04 -3.71 11.26
CA CYS A 57 -4.91 -3.44 12.42
C CYS A 57 -4.20 -3.51 13.78
N GLY A 58 -2.99 -4.08 13.82
CA GLY A 58 -2.17 -4.12 15.03
C GLY A 58 -1.74 -2.74 15.53
N ILE A 59 -2.01 -1.67 14.77
CA ILE A 59 -1.62 -0.29 15.09
C ILE A 59 -2.22 0.23 16.41
N PHE A 60 -3.30 -0.39 16.89
CA PHE A 60 -3.93 -0.07 18.17
C PHE A 60 -3.33 -0.83 19.36
N SER A 61 -2.47 -1.81 19.11
CA SER A 61 -1.83 -2.63 20.16
C SER A 61 -0.45 -2.05 20.49
N ASP A 62 -0.23 -1.73 21.77
CA ASP A 62 1.06 -1.21 22.22
C ASP A 62 2.18 -2.24 22.08
N GLY A 63 3.38 -1.79 21.69
CA GLY A 63 4.54 -2.65 21.45
C GLY A 63 4.51 -3.48 20.16
N VAL A 64 3.46 -3.40 19.35
CA VAL A 64 3.33 -4.18 18.10
C VAL A 64 3.90 -3.41 16.91
N MET A 65 4.81 -4.05 16.16
CA MET A 65 5.31 -3.49 14.91
C MET A 65 4.38 -3.86 13.74
N ASN A 66 3.84 -2.85 13.06
CA ASN A 66 2.98 -3.03 11.90
C ASN A 66 3.82 -2.94 10.63
N VAL A 67 3.62 -3.89 9.72
CA VAL A 67 4.46 -4.03 8.54
C VAL A 67 3.60 -4.10 7.28
N ILE A 68 3.91 -3.24 6.31
CA ILE A 68 3.42 -3.33 4.94
C ILE A 68 4.48 -4.06 4.11
N GLY A 69 4.22 -5.33 3.79
CA GLY A 69 5.14 -6.22 3.09
C GLY A 69 5.30 -5.92 1.60
N ASN A 70 6.32 -6.54 0.98
CA ASN A 70 6.67 -6.32 -0.44
C ASN A 70 5.65 -6.86 -1.46
N GLY A 71 4.67 -7.64 -0.99
CA GLY A 71 3.58 -8.13 -1.84
C GLY A 71 2.45 -7.10 -2.02
N VAL A 72 2.41 -6.04 -1.20
CA VAL A 72 1.41 -4.97 -1.24
C VAL A 72 1.74 -3.96 -2.35
N VAL A 73 0.69 -3.46 -3.01
CA VAL A 73 0.74 -2.23 -3.82
C VAL A 73 0.22 -1.07 -2.97
N VAL A 74 1.09 -0.10 -2.68
CA VAL A 74 0.86 0.97 -1.71
C VAL A 74 0.46 2.24 -2.45
N ASP A 75 -0.74 2.72 -2.19
CA ASP A 75 -1.15 4.07 -2.56
C ASP A 75 -0.60 5.06 -1.51
N PRO A 76 0.37 5.91 -1.87
CA PRO A 76 0.98 6.82 -0.90
C PRO A 76 0.01 7.86 -0.36
N ASP A 77 -0.90 8.38 -1.19
CA ASP A 77 -1.86 9.41 -0.77
C ASP A 77 -2.82 8.81 0.27
N VAL A 78 -3.33 7.60 0.05
CA VAL A 78 -4.21 6.91 1.01
C VAL A 78 -3.47 6.53 2.30
N LEU A 79 -2.22 6.06 2.21
CA LEU A 79 -1.45 5.73 3.41
C LEU A 79 -1.23 6.98 4.27
N ILE A 80 -0.88 8.12 3.68
CA ILE A 80 -0.68 9.37 4.39
C ILE A 80 -1.98 9.85 5.04
N GLU A 81 -3.12 9.74 4.35
CA GLU A 81 -4.42 10.10 4.91
C GLU A 81 -4.80 9.23 6.12
N GLU A 82 -4.54 7.92 6.07
CA GLU A 82 -4.74 7.01 7.19
C GLU A 82 -3.85 7.38 8.38
N MET A 83 -2.57 7.68 8.13
CA MET A 83 -1.62 8.09 9.16
C MET A 83 -2.06 9.39 9.84
N GLU A 84 -2.52 10.40 9.08
CA GLU A 84 -3.02 11.65 9.65
C GLU A 84 -4.34 11.46 10.41
N THR A 85 -5.20 10.54 9.98
CA THR A 85 -6.42 10.17 10.71
C THR A 85 -6.11 9.50 12.04
N LEU A 86 -5.17 8.54 12.05
CA LEU A 86 -4.67 7.90 13.27
C LEU A 86 -4.04 8.92 14.23
N LYS A 87 -3.21 9.82 13.70
CA LYS A 87 -2.56 10.89 14.46
C LYS A 87 -3.57 11.85 15.12
N ARG A 88 -4.64 12.23 14.40
CA ARG A 88 -5.75 13.03 14.99
C ARG A 88 -6.46 12.31 16.13
N GLY A 89 -6.51 10.98 16.09
CA GLY A 89 -7.00 10.12 17.17
C GLY A 89 -5.98 9.86 18.29
N GLY A 90 -4.80 10.49 18.26
CA GLY A 90 -3.75 10.35 19.28
C GLY A 90 -2.82 9.16 19.09
N ILE A 91 -2.84 8.49 17.93
CA ILE A 91 -2.01 7.32 17.63
C ILE A 91 -0.80 7.75 16.80
N ASP A 92 0.40 7.68 17.39
CA ASP A 92 1.65 7.91 16.68
C ASP A 92 2.13 6.64 15.96
N VAL A 93 1.94 6.63 14.64
CA VAL A 93 2.33 5.52 13.76
C VAL A 93 3.84 5.51 13.45
N SER A 94 4.57 6.60 13.72
CA SER A 94 5.95 6.77 13.24
C SER A 94 6.93 5.76 13.84
N ARG A 95 6.58 5.16 14.98
CA ARG A 95 7.40 4.18 15.71
C ARG A 95 6.91 2.74 15.57
N SER A 96 5.72 2.54 15.01
CA SER A 96 5.01 1.26 15.00
C SER A 96 4.56 0.85 13.60
N LEU A 97 5.04 1.53 12.55
CA LEU A 97 4.77 1.20 11.15
C LEU A 97 6.05 1.16 10.32
N MET A 98 6.22 0.11 9.52
CA MET A 98 7.24 -0.01 8.48
C MET A 98 6.61 -0.29 7.12
N VAL A 99 7.13 0.37 6.08
CA VAL A 99 6.81 0.09 4.69
C VAL A 99 7.99 -0.62 4.05
N SER A 100 7.73 -1.75 3.39
CA SER A 100 8.79 -2.46 2.68
C SER A 100 9.34 -1.60 1.55
N GLU A 101 10.66 -1.43 1.52
CA GLU A 101 11.38 -0.82 0.39
C GLU A 101 11.05 -1.48 -0.97
N ARG A 102 10.59 -2.74 -0.96
CA ARG A 102 10.25 -3.54 -2.14
C ARG A 102 8.75 -3.53 -2.49
N ALA A 103 7.91 -2.88 -1.68
CA ALA A 103 6.50 -2.68 -2.03
C ALA A 103 6.40 -1.78 -3.27
N HIS A 104 5.47 -2.09 -4.16
CA HIS A 104 5.23 -1.27 -5.35
C HIS A 104 4.32 -0.11 -5.01
N LEU A 105 4.47 1.02 -5.69
CA LEU A 105 3.64 2.19 -5.49
C LEU A 105 2.51 2.24 -6.52
N ILE A 106 1.33 2.63 -6.04
CA ILE A 106 0.23 3.01 -6.93
C ILE A 106 0.46 4.46 -7.34
N MET A 107 0.89 4.64 -8.59
CA MET A 107 1.08 5.94 -9.20
C MET A 107 -0.26 6.50 -9.71
N PRO A 108 -0.44 7.84 -9.85
CA PRO A 108 -1.67 8.45 -10.33
C PRO A 108 -2.17 7.88 -11.66
N TYR A 109 -1.26 7.54 -12.57
CA TYR A 109 -1.64 6.93 -13.84
C TYR A 109 -2.25 5.52 -13.68
N HIS A 110 -1.95 4.77 -12.62
CA HIS A 110 -2.61 3.48 -12.36
C HIS A 110 -4.10 3.66 -12.06
N VAL A 111 -4.46 4.67 -11.26
CA VAL A 111 -5.87 5.00 -10.95
C VAL A 111 -6.62 5.40 -12.22
N MET A 112 -5.98 6.21 -13.07
CA MET A 112 -6.53 6.58 -14.38
C MET A 112 -6.74 5.36 -15.27
N LEU A 113 -5.72 4.51 -15.42
CA LEU A 113 -5.79 3.31 -16.26
C LEU A 113 -6.86 2.31 -15.78
N ASP A 114 -7.02 2.12 -14.47
CA ASP A 114 -8.04 1.24 -13.88
C ASP A 114 -9.45 1.75 -14.20
N THR A 115 -9.69 3.04 -13.94
CA THR A 115 -10.99 3.68 -14.19
C THR A 115 -11.35 3.68 -15.67
N LEU A 116 -10.39 3.98 -16.55
CA LEU A 116 -10.60 3.99 -18.00
C LEU A 116 -10.86 2.58 -18.54
N ALA A 117 -10.11 1.57 -18.08
CA ALA A 117 -10.30 0.19 -18.49
C ALA A 117 -11.70 -0.33 -18.10
N GLU A 118 -12.20 0.00 -16.91
CA GLU A 118 -13.56 -0.37 -16.49
C GLU A 118 -14.62 0.33 -17.34
N ARG A 119 -14.44 1.62 -17.63
CA ARG A 119 -15.35 2.38 -18.49
C ARG A 119 -15.44 1.78 -19.89
N GLU A 120 -14.31 1.44 -20.51
CA GLU A 120 -14.26 0.86 -21.85
C GLU A 120 -14.89 -0.54 -21.93
N ARG A 121 -14.86 -1.30 -20.84
CA ARG A 121 -15.53 -2.62 -20.77
C ARG A 121 -17.06 -2.54 -20.80
N GLY A 122 -17.64 -1.39 -20.47
CA GLY A 122 -19.10 -1.19 -20.46
C GLY A 122 -19.82 -2.27 -19.66
N ASP A 123 -20.73 -2.99 -20.30
CA ASP A 123 -21.52 -4.06 -19.68
C ASP A 123 -20.69 -5.25 -19.17
N PHE A 124 -19.42 -5.36 -19.58
CA PHE A 124 -18.48 -6.39 -19.16
C PHE A 124 -17.46 -5.90 -18.12
N ALA A 125 -17.73 -4.76 -17.47
CA ALA A 125 -16.89 -4.25 -16.38
C ALA A 125 -16.75 -5.30 -15.27
N ILE A 126 -15.56 -5.35 -14.67
CA ILE A 126 -15.24 -6.34 -13.63
C ILE A 126 -15.86 -5.94 -12.28
N GLY A 127 -16.07 -4.64 -12.06
CA GLY A 127 -16.39 -4.06 -10.76
C GLY A 127 -15.13 -3.82 -9.93
N THR A 128 -14.07 -3.29 -10.54
CA THR A 128 -12.85 -2.95 -9.78
C THR A 128 -13.13 -1.84 -8.76
N THR A 129 -12.26 -1.70 -7.76
CA THR A 129 -12.38 -0.60 -6.79
C THR A 129 -11.96 0.75 -7.38
N GLY A 130 -11.49 0.81 -8.63
CA GLY A 130 -10.97 2.03 -9.27
C GLY A 130 -9.74 2.62 -8.58
N LYS A 131 -9.00 1.80 -7.82
CA LYS A 131 -7.87 2.24 -6.97
C LYS A 131 -6.50 1.97 -7.61
N GLY A 132 -6.45 1.51 -8.86
CA GLY A 132 -5.18 1.28 -9.55
C GLY A 132 -4.47 -0.03 -9.15
N ILE A 133 -5.14 -0.94 -8.44
CA ILE A 133 -4.54 -2.19 -7.95
C ILE A 133 -4.06 -3.07 -9.10
N GLY A 134 -4.95 -3.30 -10.08
CA GLY A 134 -4.67 -4.13 -11.25
C GLY A 134 -3.49 -3.59 -12.07
N PRO A 135 -3.53 -2.33 -12.53
CA PRO A 135 -2.42 -1.71 -13.23
C PRO A 135 -1.10 -1.73 -12.46
N ALA A 136 -1.10 -1.46 -11.14
CA ALA A 136 0.13 -1.53 -10.34
C ALA A 136 0.72 -2.95 -10.27
N TYR A 137 -0.11 -3.99 -10.16
CA TYR A 137 0.35 -5.38 -10.24
C TYR A 137 0.82 -5.78 -11.65
N SER A 138 0.21 -5.23 -12.69
CA SER A 138 0.66 -5.41 -14.08
C SER A 138 2.07 -4.86 -14.27
N ASP A 139 2.33 -3.66 -13.77
CA ASP A 139 3.65 -3.03 -13.83
C ASP A 139 4.70 -3.79 -13.00
N LYS A 140 4.31 -4.29 -11.82
CA LYS A 140 5.15 -5.21 -11.02
C LYS A 140 5.56 -6.45 -11.81
N THR A 141 4.60 -7.09 -12.46
CA THR A 141 4.84 -8.32 -13.24
C THR A 141 5.66 -8.02 -14.51
N SER A 142 5.43 -6.85 -15.11
CA SER A 142 6.15 -6.37 -16.28
C SER A 142 7.55 -5.83 -15.97
N ARG A 143 7.92 -5.73 -14.69
CA ARG A 143 9.22 -5.21 -14.19
C ARG A 143 9.42 -3.71 -14.47
N THR A 144 8.34 -2.99 -14.77
CA THR A 144 8.33 -1.55 -15.03
C THR A 144 7.88 -0.73 -13.82
N GLY A 145 7.27 -1.37 -12.82
CA GLY A 145 6.71 -0.68 -11.68
C GLY A 145 7.74 0.09 -10.83
N ILE A 146 7.23 1.16 -10.23
CA ILE A 146 7.95 1.98 -9.24
C ILE A 146 7.75 1.37 -7.85
N ARG A 147 8.81 1.32 -7.05
CA ARG A 147 8.84 0.76 -5.70
C ARG A 147 9.04 1.85 -4.65
N ALA A 148 8.69 1.55 -3.41
CA ALA A 148 8.85 2.47 -2.29
C ALA A 148 10.31 2.93 -2.12
N ALA A 149 11.29 2.05 -2.33
CA ALA A 149 12.71 2.42 -2.31
C ALA A 149 13.06 3.54 -3.30
N ASP A 150 12.36 3.64 -4.43
CA ASP A 150 12.64 4.67 -5.44
C ASP A 150 12.30 6.07 -4.92
N LEU A 151 11.44 6.22 -3.89
CA LEU A 151 11.22 7.53 -3.23
C LEU A 151 12.45 8.01 -2.46
N LEU A 152 13.35 7.10 -2.05
CA LEU A 152 14.56 7.46 -1.33
C LEU A 152 15.61 8.09 -2.27
N ASP A 153 15.54 7.79 -3.57
CA ASP A 153 16.40 8.31 -4.64
C ASP A 153 15.56 8.96 -5.76
N LEU A 154 15.25 10.25 -5.59
CA LEU A 154 14.39 10.98 -6.53
C LEU A 154 15.03 11.18 -7.92
N GLU A 155 16.36 11.13 -8.02
CA GLU A 155 17.06 11.21 -9.31
C GLU A 155 16.91 9.90 -10.07
N GLY A 156 17.16 8.77 -9.40
CA GLY A 156 16.87 7.44 -9.94
C GLY A 156 15.40 7.26 -10.32
N LEU A 157 14.48 7.76 -9.49
CA LEU A 157 13.05 7.75 -9.79
C LEU A 157 12.70 8.55 -11.04
N ARG A 158 13.30 9.73 -11.24
CA ARG A 158 13.10 10.52 -12.48
C ARG A 158 13.47 9.69 -13.71
N HIS A 159 14.64 9.06 -13.72
CA HIS A 159 15.07 8.24 -14.85
C HIS A 159 14.11 7.06 -15.12
N ARG A 160 13.65 6.39 -14.06
CA ARG A 160 12.63 5.33 -14.16
C ARG A 160 11.33 5.86 -14.78
N LEU A 161 10.88 7.04 -14.38
CA LEU A 161 9.66 7.66 -14.93
C LEU A 161 9.83 8.09 -16.39
N GLU A 162 11.01 8.59 -16.77
CA GLU A 162 11.34 8.94 -18.16
C GLU A 162 11.29 7.71 -19.09
N GLU A 163 11.59 6.52 -18.57
CA GLU A 163 11.46 5.26 -19.31
C GLU A 163 10.00 4.78 -19.42
N VAL A 164 9.21 4.87 -18.33
CA VAL A 164 7.88 4.25 -18.24
C VAL A 164 6.76 5.15 -18.79
N LEU A 165 6.78 6.45 -18.47
CA LEU A 165 5.71 7.39 -18.83
C LEU A 165 5.47 7.52 -20.33
N PRO A 166 6.46 7.46 -21.24
CA PRO A 166 6.18 7.52 -22.68
C PRO A 166 5.23 6.43 -23.17
N PHE A 167 5.33 5.22 -22.63
CA PHE A 167 4.40 4.14 -22.98
C PHE A 167 3.03 4.39 -22.36
N VAL A 168 2.97 4.70 -21.07
CA VAL A 168 1.72 5.01 -20.35
C VAL A 168 0.96 6.14 -21.04
N ASN A 169 1.64 7.23 -21.39
CA ASN A 169 1.03 8.38 -22.05
C ASN A 169 0.57 8.07 -23.48
N ARG A 170 1.23 7.16 -24.21
CA ARG A 170 0.69 6.67 -25.50
C ARG A 170 -0.60 5.90 -25.30
N VAL A 171 -0.68 5.06 -24.27
CA VAL A 171 -1.92 4.34 -23.93
C VAL A 171 -3.04 5.33 -23.57
N LEU A 172 -2.77 6.27 -22.66
CA LEU A 172 -3.74 7.29 -22.25
C LEU A 172 -4.25 8.12 -23.44
N THR A 173 -3.36 8.62 -24.29
CA THR A 173 -3.73 9.55 -25.37
C THR A 173 -4.22 8.88 -26.66
N LYS A 174 -3.76 7.66 -26.98
CA LYS A 174 -4.06 6.99 -28.27
C LYS A 174 -5.04 5.85 -28.14
N VAL A 175 -5.19 5.25 -26.97
CA VAL A 175 -6.15 4.17 -26.72
C VAL A 175 -7.38 4.70 -26.02
N TYR A 176 -7.18 5.44 -24.92
CA TYR A 176 -8.29 5.98 -24.11
C TYR A 176 -8.68 7.42 -24.47
N GLU A 177 -7.95 8.06 -25.39
CA GLU A 177 -8.24 9.42 -25.87
C GLU A 177 -8.38 10.48 -24.75
N VAL A 178 -7.59 10.34 -23.67
CA VAL A 178 -7.49 11.32 -22.57
C VAL A 178 -6.13 12.01 -22.53
N ASP A 179 -6.03 13.08 -21.75
CA ASP A 179 -4.78 13.81 -21.58
C ASP A 179 -3.67 12.96 -20.95
N SER A 180 -2.43 13.22 -21.38
CA SER A 180 -1.23 12.61 -20.81
C SER A 180 -0.95 13.10 -19.40
N VAL A 181 -0.27 12.28 -18.61
CA VAL A 181 0.24 12.66 -17.28
C VAL A 181 1.63 13.27 -17.41
N SER A 182 1.82 14.44 -16.78
CA SER A 182 3.12 15.11 -16.72
C SER A 182 4.08 14.41 -15.75
N ILE A 183 5.34 14.27 -16.14
CA ILE A 183 6.40 13.78 -15.25
C ILE A 183 6.61 14.70 -14.05
N ASP A 184 6.52 16.02 -14.23
CA ASP A 184 6.73 16.99 -13.16
C ASP A 184 5.65 16.85 -12.07
N TYR A 185 4.40 16.64 -12.47
CA TYR A 185 3.31 16.35 -11.55
C TYR A 185 3.59 15.10 -10.69
N ILE A 186 4.10 14.03 -11.31
CA ILE A 186 4.41 12.78 -10.61
C ILE A 186 5.62 12.97 -9.68
N LEU A 187 6.63 13.73 -10.10
CA LEU A 187 7.79 14.02 -9.27
C LEU A 187 7.45 14.93 -8.08
N ASP A 188 6.56 15.91 -8.26
CA ASP A 188 6.07 16.75 -7.17
C ASP A 188 5.32 15.93 -6.11
N LYS A 189 4.44 15.04 -6.56
CA LYS A 189 3.78 14.05 -5.69
C LYS A 189 4.81 13.18 -4.97
N SER A 190 5.81 12.67 -5.69
CA SER A 190 6.84 11.79 -5.13
C SER A 190 7.71 12.48 -4.08
N ARG A 191 8.01 13.78 -4.24
CA ARG A 191 8.69 14.59 -3.22
C ARG A 191 7.87 14.67 -1.94
N MET A 192 6.59 14.99 -2.06
CA MET A 192 5.68 15.03 -0.91
C MET A 192 5.62 13.65 -0.23
N TRP A 193 5.44 12.56 -1.00
CA TRP A 193 5.40 11.21 -0.42
C TRP A 193 6.71 10.82 0.27
N LYS A 194 7.86 11.22 -0.27
CA LYS A 194 9.17 11.00 0.37
C LYS A 194 9.22 11.64 1.75
N ASP A 195 8.72 12.86 1.91
CA ASP A 195 8.76 13.58 3.19
C ASP A 195 7.96 12.86 4.29
N PHE A 196 6.82 12.28 3.94
CA PHE A 196 5.98 11.52 4.89
C PHE A 196 6.42 10.06 5.08
N LEU A 197 6.70 9.36 3.98
CA LEU A 197 6.91 7.90 3.99
C LEU A 197 8.38 7.50 4.07
N GLY A 198 9.30 8.38 3.66
CA GLY A 198 10.76 8.14 3.69
C GLY A 198 11.26 7.56 5.01
N PRO A 199 10.88 8.13 6.18
CA PRO A 199 11.27 7.60 7.49
C PRO A 199 10.78 6.17 7.77
N LEU A 200 9.66 5.76 7.16
CA LEU A 200 8.99 4.47 7.37
C LEU A 200 9.47 3.39 6.39
N ILE A 201 10.14 3.77 5.30
CA ILE A 201 10.66 2.81 4.32
C ILE A 201 11.88 2.09 4.90
N LYS A 202 11.76 0.77 5.08
CA LYS A 202 12.75 -0.09 5.74
C LYS A 202 12.97 -1.42 4.99
N PRO A 203 14.07 -2.14 5.26
CA PRO A 203 14.30 -3.50 4.78
C PRO A 203 13.42 -4.51 5.55
N VAL A 204 12.10 -4.39 5.39
CA VAL A 204 11.06 -5.15 6.10
C VAL A 204 11.31 -6.66 6.09
N GLY A 205 11.69 -7.21 4.94
CA GLY A 205 11.92 -8.65 4.82
C GLY A 205 13.03 -9.14 5.77
N ARG A 206 14.09 -8.36 5.95
CA ARG A 206 15.16 -8.68 6.91
C ARG A 206 14.62 -8.62 8.34
N TYR A 207 13.96 -7.52 8.69
CA TYR A 207 13.44 -7.30 10.04
C TYR A 207 12.46 -8.40 10.49
N VAL A 208 11.53 -8.81 9.62
CA VAL A 208 10.57 -9.88 9.93
C VAL A 208 11.27 -11.22 10.19
N ASN A 209 12.30 -11.56 9.40
CA ASN A 209 13.07 -12.79 9.62
C ASN A 209 13.87 -12.72 10.93
N GLU A 210 14.52 -11.60 11.24
CA GLU A 210 15.26 -11.40 12.49
C GLU A 210 14.35 -11.60 13.73
N VAL A 211 13.13 -11.06 13.70
CA VAL A 211 12.15 -11.26 14.79
C VAL A 211 11.72 -12.72 14.90
N LEU A 212 11.42 -13.39 13.78
CA LEU A 212 11.08 -14.81 13.78
C LEU A 212 12.22 -15.69 14.32
N ASP A 213 13.46 -15.44 13.89
CA ASP A 213 14.66 -16.18 14.31
C ASP A 213 14.95 -16.01 15.81
N SER A 214 14.60 -14.85 16.38
CA SER A 214 14.67 -14.59 17.83
C SER A 214 13.53 -15.23 18.65
N GLY A 215 12.61 -15.93 18.00
CA GLY A 215 11.47 -16.59 18.64
C GLY A 215 10.22 -15.71 18.77
N GLY A 216 10.22 -14.52 18.16
CA GLY A 216 9.06 -13.63 18.11
C GLY A 216 7.88 -14.21 17.33
N THR A 217 6.72 -13.58 17.52
CA THR A 217 5.43 -13.97 16.95
C THR A 217 5.03 -12.99 15.86
N VAL A 218 4.65 -13.55 14.70
CA VAL A 218 4.14 -12.76 13.56
C VAL A 218 2.72 -13.22 13.24
N VAL A 219 1.85 -12.24 13.01
CA VAL A 219 0.45 -12.41 12.59
C VAL A 219 0.24 -11.79 11.21
#